data_AF-A0A7W4BYC9-F1
#
_entry.id   AF-A0A7W4BYC9-F1
#
_cell.length_a   1.000
_cell.length_b   1.000
_cell.length_c   1.000
_cell.angle_alpha   90.00
_cell.angle_beta   90.00
_cell.angle_gamma   90.00
#
_symmetry.space_group_name_H-M   'P 1'
#
loop_
_entity.id
_entity.type
_entity.pdbx_description
1 polymer ?
#
loop_
_entity_poly.entity_id
_entity_poly.type
_entity_poly.pdbx_seq_one_letter_code
_entity_poly.pdbx_strand_id
1 'polypeptide(L)'
;MYQPVTIEEQKLNDLNNKYSSLQSSYQDNLTLLRKREELFSKYHISIGTSDSTVYSKLVNSRELKDIESKLHQSKARLKEMVGKKTACICSIGSDVRVNGKKSEATKLFNREVKLRLRCLDNEFKAASALVAWNNINRLIQRTTDTFNEINVSGTTVKTYLSLRDPHEFNRMLVGPLLNFEAS
;
A
#
# COMPACT_ATOMS: atom_id res chain seq x y z
N MET A 1 40.59 -25.72 -41.07
CA MET A 1 40.27 -24.73 -40.01
C MET A 1 41.36 -24.80 -38.96
N TYR A 2 41.87 -23.67 -38.47
CA TYR A 2 43.04 -23.63 -37.57
C TYR A 2 42.60 -23.78 -36.10
N GLN A 3 42.97 -24.90 -35.47
CA GLN A 3 42.53 -25.33 -34.13
C GLN A 3 42.71 -24.29 -32.99
N PRO A 4 43.82 -23.51 -32.95
CA PRO A 4 44.02 -22.50 -31.90
C PRO A 4 42.99 -21.37 -31.93
N VAL A 5 42.59 -20.93 -33.13
CA VAL A 5 41.62 -19.83 -33.30
C VAL A 5 40.24 -20.27 -32.82
N THR A 6 39.83 -21.51 -33.11
CA THR A 6 38.56 -22.06 -32.64
C THR A 6 38.45 -22.19 -31.11
N ILE A 7 39.57 -22.43 -30.42
CA ILE A 7 39.60 -22.51 -28.94
C ILE A 7 39.43 -21.12 -28.33
N GLU A 8 40.08 -20.10 -28.88
CA GLU A 8 39.95 -18.73 -28.40
C GLU A 8 38.55 -18.14 -28.69
N GLU A 9 37.94 -18.48 -29.83
CA GLU A 9 36.55 -18.14 -30.13
C GLU A 9 35.56 -18.74 -29.13
N GLN A 10 35.76 -20.00 -28.73
CA GLN A 10 34.96 -20.65 -27.70
C GLN A 10 35.10 -19.96 -26.34
N LYS A 11 36.33 -19.63 -25.92
CA LYS A 11 36.57 -18.88 -24.68
C LYS A 11 35.91 -17.50 -24.70
N LEU A 12 35.97 -16.80 -25.82
CA LEU A 12 35.35 -15.48 -25.99
C LEU A 12 33.83 -15.58 -25.89
N ASN A 13 33.24 -16.63 -26.49
CA ASN A 13 31.81 -16.89 -26.39
C ASN A 13 31.40 -17.22 -24.94
N ASP A 14 32.14 -18.10 -24.26
CA ASP A 14 31.88 -18.44 -22.85
C ASP A 14 32.01 -17.23 -21.93
N LEU A 15 33.00 -16.37 -22.16
CA LEU A 15 33.20 -15.15 -21.40
C LEU A 15 32.05 -14.16 -21.63
N ASN A 16 31.60 -14.00 -22.87
CA ASN A 16 30.45 -13.17 -23.22
C ASN A 16 29.16 -13.68 -22.57
N ASN A 17 28.94 -15.00 -22.56
CA ASN A 17 27.79 -15.61 -21.89
C ASN A 17 27.83 -15.38 -20.38
N LYS A 18 28.99 -15.55 -19.75
CA LYS A 18 29.19 -15.23 -18.32
C LYS A 18 28.95 -13.76 -18.04
N TYR A 19 29.51 -12.86 -18.85
CA TYR A 19 29.30 -11.42 -18.70
C TYR A 19 27.83 -11.04 -18.82
N SER A 20 27.12 -11.55 -19.83
CA SER A 20 25.69 -11.32 -20.02
C SER A 20 24.86 -11.82 -18.84
N SER A 21 25.17 -13.02 -18.32
CA SER A 21 24.48 -13.57 -17.13
C SER A 21 24.72 -12.73 -15.88
N LEU A 22 25.96 -12.27 -15.67
CA LEU A 22 26.33 -11.42 -14.53
C LEU A 22 25.66 -10.05 -14.62
N GLN A 23 25.62 -9.46 -15.82
CA GLN A 23 24.95 -8.19 -16.07
C GLN A 23 23.45 -8.30 -15.79
N SER A 24 22.79 -9.36 -16.25
CA SER A 24 21.37 -9.61 -15.94
C SER A 24 21.15 -9.73 -14.43
N SER A 25 21.93 -10.58 -13.76
CA SER A 25 21.84 -10.77 -12.30
C SER A 25 22.10 -9.47 -11.52
N TYR A 26 23.06 -8.66 -11.96
CA TYR A 26 23.33 -7.36 -11.36
C TYR A 26 22.14 -6.42 -11.50
N GLN A 27 21.55 -6.33 -12.70
CA GLN A 27 20.37 -5.49 -12.93
C GLN A 27 19.19 -5.94 -12.07
N ASP A 28 18.94 -7.25 -12.00
CA ASP A 28 17.88 -7.82 -11.18
C ASP A 28 18.07 -7.48 -9.69
N ASN A 29 19.28 -7.70 -9.17
CA ASN A 29 19.61 -7.39 -7.78
C ASN A 29 19.54 -5.89 -7.48
N LEU A 30 19.96 -5.03 -8.41
CA LEU A 30 19.87 -3.58 -8.26
C LEU A 30 18.40 -3.12 -8.23
N THR A 31 17.55 -3.68 -9.09
CA THR A 31 16.11 -3.35 -9.06
C THR A 31 15.45 -3.81 -7.76
N LEU A 32 15.84 -4.98 -7.26
CA LEU A 32 15.35 -5.50 -5.99
C LEU A 32 15.81 -4.65 -4.80
N LEU A 33 17.07 -4.23 -4.79
CA LEU A 33 17.63 -3.35 -3.76
C LEU A 33 16.87 -2.02 -3.71
N ARG A 34 16.72 -1.35 -4.87
CA ARG A 34 15.99 -0.09 -4.96
C ARG A 34 14.55 -0.20 -4.46
N LYS A 35 13.85 -1.28 -4.80
CA LYS A 35 12.49 -1.57 -4.28
C LYS A 35 12.48 -1.71 -2.77
N ARG A 36 13.47 -2.39 -2.19
CA ARG A 36 13.59 -2.58 -0.73
C ARG A 36 13.93 -1.28 -0.01
N GLU A 37 14.81 -0.46 -0.58
CA GLU A 37 15.14 0.88 -0.06
C GLU A 37 13.91 1.79 -0.06
N GLU A 38 13.12 1.76 -1.14
CA GLU A 38 11.86 2.49 -1.21
C GLU A 38 10.89 2.03 -0.11
N LEU A 39 10.70 0.71 0.05
CA LEU A 39 9.88 0.16 1.14
C LEU A 39 10.42 0.58 2.51
N PHE A 40 11.73 0.48 2.73
CA PHE A 40 12.35 0.86 4.01
C PHE A 40 12.13 2.34 4.34
N SER A 41 12.23 3.23 3.35
CA SER A 41 12.01 4.67 3.53
C SER A 41 10.59 5.02 4.02
N LYS A 42 9.60 4.18 3.71
CA LYS A 42 8.21 4.35 4.18
C LYS A 42 8.04 4.00 5.66
N TYR A 43 8.82 3.06 6.18
CA TYR A 43 8.71 2.55 7.56
C TYR A 43 9.72 3.18 8.52
N HIS A 44 10.92 3.50 8.04
CA HIS A 44 11.96 4.14 8.83
C HIS A 44 11.73 5.66 8.87
N ILE A 45 10.80 6.07 9.73
CA ILE A 45 10.50 7.47 10.00
C ILE A 45 11.55 7.99 10.97
N SER A 46 12.58 8.66 10.46
CA SER A 46 13.58 9.33 11.30
C SER A 46 13.13 10.72 11.70
N ILE A 47 13.76 11.29 12.74
CA ILE A 47 13.48 12.64 13.22
C ILE A 47 14.12 13.64 12.25
N GLY A 48 13.36 14.07 11.23
CA GLY A 48 13.47 15.36 10.52
C GLY A 48 14.75 15.78 9.78
N THR A 49 15.94 15.35 10.20
CA THR A 49 17.23 15.89 9.75
C THR A 49 17.88 15.04 8.66
N SER A 50 17.47 13.78 8.50
CA SER A 50 18.08 12.83 7.55
C SER A 50 17.25 12.60 6.29
N ASP A 51 16.06 13.20 6.18
CA ASP A 51 15.16 12.96 5.04
C ASP A 51 15.51 13.85 3.85
N SER A 52 16.07 13.24 2.80
CA SER A 52 16.46 13.89 1.54
C SER A 52 15.28 14.38 0.69
N THR A 53 14.04 14.00 1.03
CA THR A 53 12.87 14.37 0.22
C THR A 53 12.43 15.79 0.55
N VAL A 54 12.69 16.72 -0.38
CA VAL A 54 12.27 18.12 -0.28
C VAL A 54 10.75 18.20 -0.11
N TYR A 55 10.33 18.88 0.95
CA TYR A 55 8.93 19.07 1.29
C TYR A 55 8.25 19.97 0.23
N SER A 56 7.27 19.44 -0.50
CA SER A 56 6.31 20.30 -1.20
C SER A 56 5.37 20.88 -0.14
N LYS A 57 5.35 22.22 -0.04
CA LYS A 57 4.43 22.91 0.86
C LYS A 57 3.01 22.54 0.45
N LEU A 58 2.29 21.84 1.32
CA LEU A 58 0.85 21.62 1.17
C LEU A 58 0.15 22.97 1.41
N VAL A 59 0.28 23.91 0.47
CA VAL A 59 -0.43 25.19 0.50
C VAL A 59 -1.88 24.89 0.16
N ASN A 60 -2.67 24.63 1.20
CA ASN A 60 -4.10 24.84 1.13
C ASN A 60 -4.41 25.90 2.18
N SER A 61 -4.73 27.12 1.74
CA SER A 61 -5.29 28.19 2.57
C SER A 61 -6.74 27.86 2.96
N ARG A 62 -6.98 26.66 3.49
CA ARG A 62 -8.30 26.25 3.98
C ARG A 62 -8.40 26.69 5.43
N GLU A 63 -9.56 27.23 5.81
CA GLU A 63 -9.84 27.56 7.18
C GLU A 63 -9.80 26.30 8.06
N LEU A 64 -9.24 26.40 9.26
CA LEU A 64 -9.15 25.29 10.22
C LEU A 64 -10.51 24.63 10.45
N LYS A 65 -11.58 25.44 10.49
CA LYS A 65 -12.97 25.01 10.65
C LYS A 65 -13.42 24.02 9.58
N ASP A 66 -13.01 24.23 8.32
CA ASP A 66 -13.37 23.34 7.22
C ASP A 66 -12.68 21.98 7.36
N ILE A 67 -11.44 21.98 7.83
CA ILE A 67 -10.66 20.76 8.06
C ILE A 67 -11.28 19.95 9.19
N GLU A 68 -11.62 20.60 10.30
CA GLU A 68 -12.28 19.96 11.45
C GLU A 68 -13.65 19.39 11.09
N SER A 69 -14.45 20.14 10.32
CA SER A 69 -15.76 19.70 9.84
C SER A 69 -15.64 18.45 8.96
N LYS A 70 -14.72 18.45 7.99
CA LYS A 70 -14.45 17.28 7.13
C LYS A 70 -13.98 16.08 7.94
N LEU A 71 -13.09 16.29 8.90
CA LEU A 71 -12.62 15.23 9.80
C LEU A 71 -13.78 14.63 10.60
N HIS A 72 -14.69 15.46 11.13
CA HIS A 72 -15.86 15.01 11.86
C HIS A 72 -16.82 14.20 10.95
N GLN A 73 -17.08 14.69 9.73
CA GLN A 73 -17.92 14.01 8.76
C GLN A 73 -17.36 12.63 8.39
N SER A 74 -16.05 12.54 8.11
CA SER A 74 -15.40 11.26 7.81
C SER A 74 -15.49 10.29 8.99
N LYS A 75 -15.25 10.75 10.23
CA LYS A 75 -15.38 9.92 11.45
C LYS A 75 -16.81 9.41 11.63
N ALA A 76 -17.82 10.25 11.43
CA ALA A 76 -19.22 9.87 11.54
C ALA A 76 -19.61 8.80 10.51
N ARG A 77 -19.23 9.01 9.24
CA ARG A 77 -19.46 8.05 8.14
C ARG A 77 -18.81 6.70 8.43
N LEU A 78 -17.56 6.69 8.91
CA LEU A 78 -16.87 5.44 9.26
C LEU A 78 -17.56 4.69 10.40
N LYS A 79 -17.99 5.39 11.46
CA LYS A 79 -18.76 4.79 12.56
C LYS A 79 -20.07 4.17 12.06
N GLU A 80 -20.77 4.87 11.17
CA GLU A 80 -22.00 4.38 10.57
C GLU A 80 -21.75 3.10 9.73
N MET A 81 -20.71 3.09 8.89
CA MET A 81 -20.35 1.92 8.07
C MET A 81 -19.99 0.69 8.92
N VAL A 82 -19.28 0.90 10.04
CA VAL A 82 -18.96 -0.18 10.98
C VAL A 82 -20.23 -0.67 11.68
N GLY A 83 -21.10 0.25 12.11
CA GLY A 83 -22.40 -0.08 12.71
C GLY A 83 -23.31 -0.88 11.78
N LYS A 84 -23.39 -0.49 10.50
CA LYS A 84 -24.16 -1.17 9.45
C LYS A 84 -23.48 -2.43 8.90
N LYS A 85 -22.26 -2.76 9.34
CA LYS A 85 -21.42 -3.87 8.83
C LYS A 85 -21.16 -3.79 7.32
N THR A 86 -21.14 -2.58 6.76
CA THR A 86 -20.81 -2.34 5.35
C THR A 86 -19.34 -1.96 5.13
N ALA A 87 -18.58 -1.75 6.20
CA ALA A 87 -17.16 -1.38 6.12
C ALA A 87 -16.27 -2.50 5.52
N CYS A 88 -16.66 -3.76 5.68
CA CYS A 88 -15.95 -4.91 5.14
C CYS A 88 -16.97 -5.93 4.65
N ILE A 89 -16.87 -6.31 3.38
CA ILE A 89 -17.81 -7.17 2.69
C ILE A 89 -17.16 -8.52 2.44
N CYS A 90 -17.88 -9.60 2.75
CA CYS A 90 -17.52 -10.95 2.34
C CYS A 90 -18.44 -11.37 1.19
N SER A 91 -17.89 -11.66 0.01
CA SER A 91 -18.68 -12.06 -1.16
C SER A 91 -18.82 -13.58 -1.29
N ILE A 92 -18.38 -14.34 -0.29
CA ILE A 92 -18.53 -15.78 -0.28
C ILE A 92 -20.02 -16.15 -0.10
N GLY A 93 -20.50 -17.11 -0.90
CA GLY A 93 -21.91 -17.45 -0.95
C GLY A 93 -22.46 -17.95 0.40
N SER A 94 -23.75 -17.74 0.64
CA SER A 94 -24.47 -18.14 1.86
C SER A 94 -24.62 -19.66 2.05
N ASP A 95 -24.11 -20.46 1.12
CA ASP A 95 -24.20 -21.93 1.18
C ASP A 95 -22.94 -22.62 1.72
N VAL A 96 -21.90 -21.86 2.04
CA VAL A 96 -20.68 -22.43 2.63
C VAL A 96 -20.98 -23.02 4.01
N ARG A 97 -20.54 -24.27 4.19
CA ARG A 97 -20.62 -25.01 5.45
C ARG A 97 -19.21 -25.38 5.88
N VAL A 98 -18.94 -25.19 7.17
CA VAL A 98 -17.72 -25.68 7.81
C VAL A 98 -18.16 -26.77 8.78
N ASN A 99 -17.54 -27.95 8.69
CA ASN A 99 -17.94 -29.15 9.43
C ASN A 99 -19.45 -29.47 9.29
N GLY A 100 -20.03 -29.24 8.10
CA GLY A 100 -21.45 -29.46 7.83
C GLY A 100 -22.42 -28.38 8.35
N LYS A 101 -21.94 -27.39 9.11
CA LYS A 101 -22.77 -26.33 9.71
C LYS A 101 -22.55 -24.96 9.05
N LYS A 102 -23.65 -24.28 8.73
CA LYS A 102 -23.64 -22.90 8.22
C LYS A 102 -23.22 -21.88 9.30
N SER A 103 -23.62 -22.10 10.55
CA SER A 103 -23.30 -21.21 11.67
C SER A 103 -21.80 -21.14 11.97
N GLU A 104 -21.05 -22.23 11.76
CA GLU A 104 -19.59 -22.24 11.91
C GLU A 104 -18.91 -21.44 10.81
N ALA A 105 -19.37 -21.54 9.56
CA ALA A 105 -18.88 -20.72 8.45
C ALA A 105 -19.11 -19.22 8.72
N THR A 106 -20.32 -18.84 9.14
CA THR A 106 -20.66 -17.45 9.48
C THR A 106 -19.78 -16.90 10.62
N LYS A 107 -19.48 -17.72 11.63
CA LYS A 107 -18.56 -17.33 12.72
C LYS A 107 -17.16 -17.03 12.20
N LEU A 108 -16.63 -17.86 11.30
CA LEU A 108 -15.32 -17.67 10.71
C LEU A 108 -15.26 -16.38 9.87
N PHE A 109 -16.24 -16.14 8.99
CA PHE A 109 -16.28 -14.90 8.20
C PHE A 109 -16.41 -13.65 9.08
N ASN A 110 -17.22 -13.71 10.14
CA ASN A 110 -17.34 -12.59 11.09
C ASN A 110 -16.03 -12.33 11.85
N ARG A 111 -15.30 -13.38 12.24
CA ARG A 111 -13.98 -13.26 12.86
C ARG A 111 -13.01 -12.60 11.90
N GLU A 112 -13.02 -13.06 10.67
CA GLU A 112 -12.12 -12.61 9.60
C GLU A 112 -12.35 -11.13 9.25
N VAL A 113 -13.61 -10.72 9.08
CA VAL A 113 -14.00 -9.31 8.92
C VAL A 113 -13.50 -8.44 10.09
N LYS A 114 -13.68 -8.91 11.33
CA LYS A 114 -13.20 -8.17 12.52
C LYS A 114 -11.68 -8.05 12.56
N LEU A 115 -10.95 -9.09 12.13
CA LEU A 115 -9.50 -9.07 12.08
C LEU A 115 -9.02 -8.00 11.09
N ARG A 116 -9.58 -7.95 9.87
CA ARG A 116 -9.22 -6.92 8.88
C ARG A 116 -9.44 -5.50 9.38
N LEU A 117 -10.61 -5.23 9.96
CA LEU A 117 -10.92 -3.92 10.52
C LEU A 117 -9.95 -3.55 11.64
N ARG A 118 -9.56 -4.51 12.50
CA ARG A 118 -8.60 -4.27 13.58
C ARG A 118 -7.19 -4.01 13.06
N CYS A 119 -6.74 -4.74 12.04
CA CYS A 119 -5.43 -4.49 11.43
C CYS A 119 -5.36 -3.07 10.88
N LEU A 120 -6.39 -2.64 10.15
CA LEU A 120 -6.46 -1.29 9.61
C LEU A 120 -6.49 -0.22 10.73
N ASP A 121 -7.34 -0.40 11.75
CA ASP A 121 -7.45 0.52 12.89
C ASP A 121 -6.12 0.66 13.64
N ASN A 122 -5.40 -0.44 13.83
CA ASN A 122 -4.09 -0.43 14.48
C ASN A 122 -3.06 0.38 13.68
N GLU A 123 -3.06 0.28 12.35
CA GLU A 123 -2.15 1.05 11.50
C GLU A 123 -2.45 2.55 11.53
N PHE A 124 -3.74 2.93 11.52
CA PHE A 124 -4.11 4.35 11.67
C PHE A 124 -3.76 4.91 13.06
N LYS A 125 -3.91 4.11 14.13
CA LYS A 125 -3.47 4.50 15.47
C LYS A 125 -1.97 4.69 15.56
N ALA A 126 -1.20 3.77 14.97
CA ALA A 126 0.25 3.88 14.90
C ALA A 126 0.69 5.10 14.08
N ALA A 127 0.07 5.31 12.91
CA ALA A 127 0.32 6.49 12.09
C ALA A 127 0.03 7.77 12.87
N SER A 128 -1.13 7.88 13.53
CA SER A 128 -1.51 9.06 14.33
C SER A 128 -0.51 9.39 15.44
N ALA A 129 0.15 8.39 16.03
CA ALA A 129 1.17 8.61 17.06
C ALA A 129 2.51 9.10 16.47
N LEU A 130 2.77 8.80 15.20
CA LEU A 130 4.01 9.14 14.49
C LEU A 130 3.89 10.36 13.58
N VAL A 131 2.68 10.90 13.38
CA VAL A 131 2.44 12.05 12.49
C VAL A 131 3.28 13.24 12.94
N ALA A 132 4.10 13.72 12.02
CA ALA A 132 4.83 14.96 12.10
C ALA A 132 4.75 15.69 10.75
N TRP A 133 5.04 16.99 10.73
CA TRP A 133 4.90 17.78 9.51
C TRP A 133 5.78 17.26 8.36
N ASN A 134 6.95 16.72 8.68
CA ASN A 134 7.98 16.28 7.74
C ASN A 134 7.71 14.90 7.14
N ASN A 135 6.83 14.09 7.73
CA ASN A 135 6.61 12.69 7.33
C ASN A 135 5.18 12.40 6.83
N ILE A 136 4.32 13.42 6.74
CA ILE A 136 2.89 13.23 6.45
C ILE A 136 2.64 12.53 5.10
N ASN A 137 3.37 12.90 4.05
CA ASN A 137 3.21 12.29 2.72
C ASN A 137 3.60 10.80 2.72
N ARG A 138 4.63 10.42 3.49
CA ARG A 138 5.06 9.03 3.63
C ARG A 138 4.05 8.22 4.44
N LEU A 139 3.47 8.81 5.49
CA LEU A 139 2.41 8.17 6.26
C LEU A 139 1.14 7.97 5.42
N ILE A 140 0.77 8.93 4.57
CA ILE A 140 -0.33 8.78 3.60
C ILE A 140 -0.07 7.59 2.68
N GLN A 141 1.11 7.50 2.08
CA GLN A 141 1.50 6.39 1.21
C GLN A 141 1.49 5.06 1.97
N ARG A 142 2.14 4.98 3.13
CA ARG A 142 2.16 3.79 3.98
C ARG A 142 0.76 3.29 4.27
N THR A 143 -0.14 4.16 4.74
CA THR A 143 -1.50 3.73 5.09
C THR A 143 -2.32 3.31 3.86
N THR A 144 -2.07 3.92 2.70
CA THR A 144 -2.68 3.51 1.42
C THR A 144 -2.19 2.12 1.00
N ASP A 145 -0.89 1.88 1.09
CA ASP A 145 -0.27 0.60 0.77
C ASP A 145 -0.79 -0.49 1.71
N THR A 146 -0.84 -0.24 3.02
CA THR A 146 -1.39 -1.20 3.98
C THR A 146 -2.87 -1.50 3.73
N PHE A 147 -3.67 -0.51 3.35
CA PHE A 147 -5.06 -0.75 2.95
C PHE A 147 -5.15 -1.72 1.76
N ASN A 148 -4.30 -1.52 0.75
CA ASN A 148 -4.22 -2.41 -0.42
C ASN A 148 -3.74 -3.81 -0.03
N GLU A 149 -2.70 -3.92 0.80
CA GLU A 149 -2.18 -5.20 1.30
C GLU A 149 -3.24 -5.99 2.10
N ILE A 150 -4.02 -5.32 2.96
CA ILE A 150 -5.12 -5.94 3.71
C ILE A 150 -6.19 -6.48 2.75
N ASN A 151 -6.49 -5.77 1.65
CA ASN A 151 -7.43 -6.25 0.64
C ASN A 151 -6.86 -7.42 -0.18
N VAL A 152 -5.58 -7.37 -0.55
CA VAL A 152 -4.90 -8.45 -1.27
C VAL A 152 -4.88 -9.72 -0.43
N SER A 153 -4.55 -9.62 0.87
CA SER A 153 -4.61 -10.77 1.80
C SER A 153 -6.02 -11.32 2.01
N GLY A 154 -7.06 -10.54 1.69
CA GLY A 154 -8.48 -10.93 1.74
C GLY A 154 -9.02 -11.66 0.54
N THR A 155 -8.25 -11.79 -0.54
CA THR A 155 -8.67 -12.45 -1.77
C THR A 155 -9.06 -13.91 -1.56
N THR A 156 -8.30 -14.67 -0.76
CA THR A 156 -8.57 -16.08 -0.46
C THR A 156 -9.93 -16.30 0.19
N VAL A 157 -10.30 -15.44 1.14
CA VAL A 157 -11.58 -15.54 1.88
C VAL A 157 -12.67 -14.67 1.24
N LYS A 158 -12.37 -14.04 0.08
CA LYS A 158 -13.26 -13.14 -0.66
C LYS A 158 -13.84 -12.02 0.21
N THR A 159 -13.01 -11.48 1.08
CA THR A 159 -13.34 -10.39 2.00
C THR A 159 -12.59 -9.14 1.60
N TYR A 160 -13.30 -8.02 1.50
CA TYR A 160 -12.76 -6.75 1.00
C TYR A 160 -13.23 -5.61 1.88
N LEU A 161 -12.34 -4.68 2.19
CA LEU A 161 -12.70 -3.42 2.83
C LEU A 161 -13.41 -2.55 1.80
N SER A 162 -14.69 -2.26 2.05
CA SER A 162 -15.54 -1.46 1.18
C SER A 162 -15.38 0.02 1.50
N LEU A 163 -14.15 0.53 1.42
CA LEU A 163 -13.96 1.97 1.24
C LEU A 163 -14.19 2.26 -0.24
N ARG A 164 -15.44 2.57 -0.57
CA ARG A 164 -15.82 3.13 -1.87
C ARG A 164 -15.27 4.56 -1.93
N ASP A 165 -14.00 4.67 -2.32
CA ASP A 165 -13.55 5.46 -3.46
C ASP A 165 -12.02 5.70 -3.40
N PRO A 166 -11.21 4.88 -4.12
CA PRO A 166 -9.81 5.21 -4.41
C PRO A 166 -9.67 6.58 -5.10
N HIS A 167 -10.68 6.97 -5.88
CA HIS A 167 -10.78 8.26 -6.57
C HIS A 167 -11.19 9.43 -5.67
N GLU A 168 -11.74 9.20 -4.47
CA GLU A 168 -12.06 10.23 -3.49
C GLU A 168 -10.88 10.44 -2.53
N PHE A 169 -10.12 9.39 -2.18
CA PHE A 169 -8.85 9.52 -1.45
C PHE A 169 -7.83 10.37 -2.24
N ASN A 170 -7.69 10.08 -3.55
CA ASN A 170 -6.95 10.95 -4.46
C ASN A 170 -7.65 12.30 -4.73
N ARG A 171 -8.99 12.44 -4.75
CA ARG A 171 -9.60 13.80 -4.87
C ARG A 171 -9.47 14.65 -3.61
N MET A 172 -9.43 14.04 -2.44
CA MET A 172 -9.37 14.73 -1.16
C MET A 172 -7.93 15.16 -0.82
N LEU A 173 -6.92 14.42 -1.30
CA LEU A 173 -5.49 14.73 -1.14
C LEU A 173 -4.82 15.32 -2.40
N VAL A 174 -5.18 14.86 -3.60
CA VAL A 174 -4.56 15.17 -4.92
C VAL A 174 -5.48 15.95 -5.87
N GLY A 175 -6.80 15.95 -5.65
CA GLY A 175 -7.77 16.76 -6.44
C GLY A 175 -7.46 18.26 -6.52
N PRO A 176 -6.85 18.89 -5.50
CA PRO A 176 -6.37 20.27 -5.60
C PRO A 176 -5.13 20.44 -6.49
N LEU A 177 -4.41 19.36 -6.81
CA LEU A 177 -3.17 19.40 -7.60
C LEU A 177 -3.43 19.29 -9.11
N LEU A 178 -4.52 18.65 -9.54
CA LEU A 178 -4.84 18.48 -10.97
C LEU A 178 -5.64 19.63 -11.60
N ASN A 179 -6.23 20.52 -10.80
CA ASN A 179 -6.90 21.73 -11.30
C ASN A 179 -5.93 22.90 -11.56
N PHE A 180 -4.62 22.68 -11.41
CA PHE A 180 -3.58 23.73 -11.55
C PHE A 180 -2.85 23.68 -12.90
N GLU A 181 -3.03 22.62 -13.71
CA GLU A 181 -2.44 22.53 -15.05
C GLU A 181 -3.40 23.02 -16.16
N ALA A 182 -4.59 23.51 -15.80
CA ALA A 182 -5.61 23.98 -16.74
C ALA A 182 -6.11 25.42 -16.44
N SER A 183 -5.31 26.25 -15.76
CA SER A 183 -5.57 27.69 -15.59
C SER A 183 -4.28 28.49 -15.67
#